data_AF-A0A317HD59-F1
#
_entry.id   AF-A0A317HD59-F1
#
_cell.length_a   1.000
_cell.length_b   1.000
_cell.length_c   1.000
_cell.angle_alpha   90.00
_cell.angle_beta   90.00
_cell.angle_gamma   90.00
#
_symmetry.space_group_name_H-M   'P 1'
#
loop_
_entity.id
_entity.type
_entity.pdbx_description
1 polymer ?
#
loop_
_entity_poly.entity_id
_entity_poly.type
_entity_poly.pdbx_seq_one_letter_code
_entity_poly.pdbx_strand_id
1 'polypeptide(L)'
;MEINGIAHIQITVNDLQRAMPFYEKLLGFMGMQAVVKAPNFLYMIGGRTGIAITRASAENRHIAFDQRRIGLHHICFRARARDDVDELYRFLLAHDAKIVHPPEDGSWAPGYYSLLFEDPEGIRLEINYVPAQGWLTPGLSLPLKGMPGFDYYPE
;
A
#
# COMPACT_ATOMS: atom_id res chain seq x y z
N MET A 1 -7.28 25.52 -3.35
CA MET A 1 -6.18 24.80 -4.03
C MET A 1 -6.53 23.33 -3.97
N GLU A 2 -6.48 22.63 -5.10
CA GLU A 2 -6.81 21.20 -5.19
C GLU A 2 -5.57 20.44 -5.66
N ILE A 3 -5.25 19.33 -5.01
CA ILE A 3 -4.17 18.43 -5.44
C ILE A 3 -4.71 17.44 -6.48
N ASN A 4 -3.89 17.05 -7.46
CA ASN A 4 -4.29 16.07 -8.49
C ASN A 4 -4.09 14.60 -8.05
N GLY A 5 -3.31 14.37 -6.98
CA GLY A 5 -2.99 13.03 -6.49
C GLY A 5 -1.64 12.98 -5.77
N ILE A 6 -1.13 11.78 -5.55
CA ILE A 6 0.18 11.54 -4.93
C ILE A 6 1.23 11.46 -6.03
N ALA A 7 2.17 12.41 -6.04
CA ALA A 7 3.24 12.41 -7.02
C ALA A 7 4.18 11.20 -6.84
N HIS A 8 4.62 10.95 -5.61
CA HIS A 8 5.38 9.76 -5.25
C HIS A 8 5.27 9.44 -3.76
N ILE A 9 5.56 8.19 -3.43
CA ILE A 9 5.77 7.71 -2.07
C ILE A 9 7.18 7.13 -2.00
N GLN A 10 7.98 7.57 -1.05
CA GLN A 10 9.30 7.01 -0.79
C GLN A 10 9.29 6.26 0.54
N ILE A 11 9.69 4.99 0.50
CA ILE A 11 9.79 4.14 1.68
C ILE A 11 11.22 3.75 1.97
N THR A 12 11.50 3.65 3.26
CA THR A 12 12.82 3.35 3.79
C THR A 12 12.83 1.91 4.29
N VAL A 13 13.83 1.15 3.86
CA VAL A 13 14.07 -0.25 4.24
C VAL A 13 15.47 -0.41 4.83
N ASN A 14 15.67 -1.34 5.77
CA ASN A 14 17.01 -1.64 6.27
C ASN A 14 17.80 -2.45 5.24
N ASP A 15 17.22 -3.54 4.74
CA ASP A 15 17.84 -4.43 3.76
C ASP A 15 17.33 -4.16 2.34
N LEU A 16 17.90 -3.14 1.69
CA LEU A 16 17.53 -2.82 0.31
C LEU A 16 17.88 -3.95 -0.67
N GLN A 17 18.90 -4.75 -0.41
CA GLN A 17 19.26 -5.85 -1.32
C GLN A 17 18.17 -6.93 -1.33
N ARG A 18 17.52 -7.16 -0.18
CA ARG A 18 16.35 -8.05 -0.07
C ARG A 18 15.07 -7.41 -0.58
N ALA A 19 14.82 -6.14 -0.26
CA ALA A 19 13.57 -5.46 -0.61
C ALA A 19 13.48 -5.07 -2.10
N MET A 20 14.59 -4.66 -2.72
CA MET A 20 14.57 -4.13 -4.09
C MET A 20 14.06 -5.15 -5.13
N PRO A 21 14.49 -6.42 -5.16
CA PRO A 21 13.94 -7.42 -6.08
C PRO A 21 12.45 -7.70 -5.85
N PHE A 22 11.98 -7.65 -4.60
CA PHE A 22 10.56 -7.80 -4.27
C PHE A 22 9.74 -6.65 -4.86
N TYR A 23 10.14 -5.40 -4.58
CA TYR A 23 9.44 -4.23 -5.10
C TYR A 23 9.52 -4.15 -6.62
N GLU A 24 10.64 -4.50 -7.23
CA GLU A 24 10.75 -4.51 -8.69
C GLU A 24 9.74 -5.44 -9.34
N LYS A 25 9.63 -6.68 -8.84
CA LYS A 25 8.67 -7.67 -9.35
C LYS A 25 7.23 -7.25 -9.06
N LEU A 26 6.93 -6.84 -7.83
CA LEU A 26 5.59 -6.44 -7.40
C LEU A 26 5.08 -5.22 -8.18
N LEU A 27 5.85 -4.15 -8.22
CA LEU A 27 5.46 -2.92 -8.90
C LEU A 27 5.44 -3.13 -10.43
N GLY A 28 6.34 -3.96 -10.96
CA GLY A 28 6.33 -4.39 -12.36
C GLY A 28 5.06 -5.15 -12.73
N PHE A 29 4.63 -6.07 -11.86
CA PHE A 29 3.35 -6.79 -12.01
C PHE A 29 2.15 -5.83 -12.01
N MET A 30 2.19 -4.80 -11.16
CA MET A 30 1.18 -3.72 -11.15
C MET A 30 1.33 -2.70 -12.29
N GLY A 31 2.14 -2.99 -13.31
CA GLY A 31 2.28 -2.18 -14.51
C GLY A 31 3.17 -0.93 -14.34
N MET A 32 3.97 -0.85 -13.28
CA MET A 32 4.93 0.23 -13.10
C MET A 32 6.28 -0.09 -13.78
N GLN A 33 7.00 0.95 -14.18
CA GLN A 33 8.30 0.83 -14.84
C GLN A 33 9.40 1.49 -14.01
N ALA A 34 10.53 0.82 -13.90
CA ALA A 34 11.70 1.39 -13.22
C ALA A 34 12.33 2.49 -14.08
N VAL A 35 12.47 3.67 -13.49
CA VAL A 35 13.16 4.82 -14.10
C VAL A 35 14.52 5.06 -13.44
N VAL A 36 14.72 4.60 -12.21
CA VAL A 36 16.03 4.56 -11.55
C VAL A 36 16.23 3.21 -10.89
N LYS A 37 17.38 2.60 -11.15
CA LYS A 37 17.90 1.43 -10.43
C LYS A 37 19.35 1.71 -10.07
N ALA A 38 19.60 1.98 -8.80
CA ALA A 38 20.92 2.31 -8.28
C ALA A 38 21.21 1.48 -7.01
N PRO A 39 22.48 1.31 -6.60
CA PRO A 39 22.86 0.44 -5.49
C PRO A 39 22.12 0.70 -4.16
N ASN A 40 21.66 1.94 -3.95
CA ASN A 40 20.97 2.37 -2.74
C ASN A 40 19.57 2.95 -3.00
N PHE A 41 19.03 2.81 -4.21
CA PHE A 41 17.77 3.46 -4.58
C PHE A 41 17.08 2.77 -5.76
N LEU A 42 15.79 2.47 -5.61
CA LEU A 42 14.89 2.06 -6.69
C LEU A 42 13.81 3.12 -6.84
N TYR A 43 13.47 3.50 -8.06
CA TYR A 43 12.30 4.35 -8.33
C TYR A 43 11.53 3.84 -9.54
N MET A 44 10.25 3.55 -9.33
CA MET A 44 9.35 3.04 -10.37
C MET A 44 8.13 3.95 -10.50
N ILE A 45 7.67 4.17 -11.73
CA ILE A 45 6.55 5.07 -12.06
C ILE A 45 5.46 4.27 -12.80
N GLY A 46 4.20 4.53 -12.47
CA GLY A 46 3.03 3.91 -13.06
C GLY A 46 1.77 4.25 -12.28
N GLY A 47 0.58 3.97 -12.83
CA GLY A 47 -0.67 4.17 -12.09
C GLY A 47 -0.92 5.62 -11.60
N ARG A 48 -0.34 6.62 -12.29
CA ARG A 48 -0.38 8.06 -11.91
C ARG A 48 0.37 8.42 -10.63
N THR A 49 1.31 7.59 -10.17
CA THR A 49 2.18 7.86 -9.03
C THR A 49 3.59 7.28 -9.25
N GLY A 50 4.48 7.46 -8.27
CA GLY A 50 5.80 6.83 -8.23
C GLY A 50 6.07 6.20 -6.87
N ILE A 51 6.76 5.06 -6.86
CA ILE A 51 7.20 4.39 -5.63
C ILE A 51 8.72 4.33 -5.63
N ALA A 52 9.33 4.90 -4.60
CA ALA A 52 10.76 4.89 -4.37
C ALA A 52 11.12 4.04 -3.14
N ILE A 53 12.15 3.22 -3.26
CA ILE A 53 12.70 2.41 -2.16
C ILE A 53 14.10 2.92 -1.87
N THR A 54 14.35 3.35 -0.63
CA THR A 54 15.66 3.82 -0.19
C THR A 54 16.15 3.01 1.00
N ARG A 55 17.47 2.89 1.12
CA ARG A 55 18.09 2.30 2.31
C ARG A 55 18.00 3.27 3.51
N ALA A 56 17.75 2.73 4.69
CA ALA A 56 17.87 3.45 5.96
C ALA A 56 19.28 4.02 6.16
N SER A 57 19.37 5.13 6.88
CA SER A 57 20.65 5.69 7.32
C SER A 57 21.39 4.70 8.21
N ALA A 58 22.73 4.84 8.29
CA ALA A 58 23.55 3.94 9.10
C ALA A 58 23.09 3.86 10.56
N GLU A 59 22.69 5.00 11.11
CA GLU A 59 22.22 5.17 12.50
C GLU A 59 20.92 4.40 12.76
N ASN A 60 20.00 4.35 11.79
CA ASN A 60 18.67 3.77 11.97
C ASN A 60 18.56 2.30 11.57
N ARG A 61 19.61 1.70 10.98
CA ARG A 61 19.55 0.32 10.43
C ARG A 61 19.24 -0.79 11.45
N HIS A 62 19.33 -0.49 12.74
CA HIS A 62 19.00 -1.43 13.82
C HIS A 62 17.51 -1.42 14.19
N ILE A 63 16.73 -0.50 13.62
CA ILE A 63 15.32 -0.29 13.96
C ILE A 63 14.45 -1.05 12.96
N ALA A 64 13.75 -2.09 13.43
CA ALA A 64 12.76 -2.78 12.61
C ALA A 64 11.51 -1.90 12.38
N PHE A 65 10.84 -2.10 11.23
CA PHE A 65 9.55 -1.48 10.97
C PHE A 65 8.54 -1.90 12.04
N ASP A 66 7.71 -0.94 12.46
CA ASP A 66 6.59 -1.16 13.37
C ASP A 66 5.43 -0.29 12.89
N GLN A 67 4.36 -0.95 12.44
CA GLN A 67 3.14 -0.32 11.94
C GLN A 67 2.53 0.69 12.93
N ARG A 68 2.76 0.51 14.23
CA ARG A 68 2.16 1.33 15.30
C ARG A 68 3.14 2.37 15.85
N ARG A 69 4.37 2.45 15.32
CA ARG A 69 5.28 3.56 15.59
C ARG A 69 4.90 4.77 14.72
N ILE A 70 5.19 5.97 15.22
CA ILE A 70 5.04 7.22 14.44
C ILE A 70 5.76 7.07 13.09
N GLY A 71 5.05 7.39 12.00
CA GLY A 71 5.52 7.21 10.64
C GLY A 71 4.45 6.59 9.75
N LEU A 72 4.79 5.47 9.11
CA LEU A 72 3.95 4.78 8.14
C LEU A 72 3.17 3.63 8.79
N HIS A 73 1.86 3.58 8.58
CA HIS A 73 1.04 2.42 8.96
C HIS A 73 1.00 1.35 7.86
N HIS A 74 0.68 1.74 6.63
CA HIS A 74 0.64 0.91 5.43
C HIS A 74 0.47 1.79 4.19
N ILE A 75 0.70 1.24 2.99
CA ILE A 75 0.38 1.87 1.71
C ILE A 75 -0.71 1.05 1.03
N CYS A 76 -1.80 1.71 0.64
CA CYS A 76 -2.92 1.06 -0.05
C CYS A 76 -3.02 1.55 -1.49
N PHE A 77 -3.00 0.62 -2.44
CA PHE A 77 -3.21 0.86 -3.87
C PHE A 77 -4.66 0.59 -4.25
N ARG A 78 -5.19 1.41 -5.15
CA ARG A 78 -6.55 1.20 -5.69
C ARG A 78 -6.47 0.41 -6.99
N ALA A 79 -7.01 -0.80 -6.98
CA ALA A 79 -7.25 -1.65 -8.15
C ALA A 79 -8.27 -1.03 -9.11
N ARG A 80 -8.18 -1.41 -10.39
CA ARG A 80 -9.13 -0.97 -11.43
C ARG A 80 -10.37 -1.87 -11.45
N ALA A 81 -10.18 -3.15 -11.19
CA ALA A 81 -11.22 -4.17 -11.12
C ALA A 81 -11.09 -5.00 -9.83
N ARG A 82 -12.19 -5.62 -9.41
CA ARG A 82 -12.20 -6.55 -8.27
C ARG A 82 -11.24 -7.72 -8.50
N ASP A 83 -11.24 -8.26 -9.72
CA ASP A 83 -10.41 -9.40 -10.12
C ASP A 83 -8.89 -9.10 -10.11
N ASP A 84 -8.48 -7.83 -10.20
CA ASP A 84 -7.06 -7.45 -10.08
C ASP A 84 -6.51 -7.80 -8.68
N VAL A 85 -7.36 -7.73 -7.65
CA VAL A 85 -7.01 -8.10 -6.26
C VAL A 85 -6.69 -9.60 -6.18
N ASP A 86 -7.51 -10.43 -6.83
CA ASP A 86 -7.31 -11.87 -6.90
C ASP A 86 -6.08 -12.25 -7.75
N GLU A 87 -5.82 -11.50 -8.81
CA GLU A 87 -4.64 -11.70 -9.65
C GLU A 87 -3.35 -11.39 -8.87
N LEU A 88 -3.33 -10.28 -8.13
CA LEU A 88 -2.20 -9.95 -7.27
C LEU A 88 -2.00 -10.99 -6.17
N TYR A 89 -3.09 -11.51 -5.58
CA TYR A 89 -2.99 -12.56 -4.57
C TYR A 89 -2.28 -13.81 -5.10
N ARG A 90 -2.67 -14.29 -6.29
CA ARG A 90 -1.99 -15.44 -6.94
C ARG A 90 -0.53 -15.15 -7.22
N PHE A 91 -0.21 -13.95 -7.69
CA PHE A 91 1.17 -13.51 -7.91
C PHE A 91 1.98 -13.55 -6.61
N LEU A 92 1.44 -13.03 -5.51
CA LEU A 92 2.11 -12.97 -4.22
C LEU A 92 2.37 -14.36 -3.62
N LEU A 93 1.40 -15.29 -3.75
CA LEU A 93 1.59 -16.69 -3.35
C LEU A 93 2.75 -17.35 -4.12
N ALA A 94 2.87 -17.09 -5.42
CA ALA A 94 3.95 -17.64 -6.25
C ALA A 94 5.34 -17.03 -5.93
N HIS A 95 5.38 -15.96 -5.12
CA HIS A 95 6.61 -15.26 -4.73
C HIS A 95 6.85 -15.29 -3.22
N ASP A 96 6.19 -16.21 -2.50
CA ASP A 96 6.35 -16.43 -1.06
C ASP A 96 6.18 -15.16 -0.20
N ALA A 97 5.34 -14.22 -0.66
CA ALA A 97 5.05 -13.01 0.11
C ALA A 97 4.21 -13.34 1.35
N LYS A 98 4.44 -12.63 2.45
CA LYS A 98 3.67 -12.82 3.67
C LYS A 98 2.30 -12.16 3.54
N ILE A 99 1.25 -12.97 3.50
CA ILE A 99 -0.14 -12.52 3.48
C ILE A 99 -0.62 -12.26 4.91
N VAL A 100 -1.17 -11.06 5.16
CA VAL A 100 -1.77 -10.70 6.44
C VAL A 100 -3.24 -11.12 6.47
N HIS A 101 -3.98 -10.84 5.40
CA HIS A 101 -5.27 -11.46 5.11
C HIS A 101 -5.42 -11.65 3.59
N PRO A 102 -6.06 -12.75 3.14
CA PRO A 102 -6.32 -13.00 1.72
C PRO A 102 -7.36 -12.00 1.16
N PRO A 103 -7.68 -12.06 -0.15
CA PRO A 103 -8.74 -11.27 -0.72
C PRO A 103 -10.09 -11.50 -0.02
N GLU A 104 -10.61 -10.47 0.62
CA GLU A 104 -11.87 -10.54 1.37
C GLU A 104 -12.69 -9.25 1.23
N ASP A 105 -14.02 -9.37 1.37
CA ASP A 105 -14.91 -8.22 1.43
C ASP A 105 -14.78 -7.53 2.79
N GLY A 106 -14.69 -6.20 2.79
CA GLY A 106 -14.53 -5.37 3.98
C GLY A 106 -15.69 -4.38 4.18
N SER A 107 -15.85 -3.91 5.41
CA SER A 107 -16.88 -2.91 5.76
C SER A 107 -16.41 -1.46 5.59
N TRP A 108 -15.18 -1.24 5.11
CA TRP A 108 -14.58 0.08 4.99
C TRP A 108 -15.24 0.97 3.94
N ALA A 109 -15.85 0.40 2.90
CA ALA A 109 -16.66 1.09 1.89
C ALA A 109 -17.66 0.11 1.24
N PRO A 110 -18.77 0.58 0.65
CA PRO A 110 -19.66 -0.31 -0.10
C PRO A 110 -18.93 -1.00 -1.25
N GLY A 111 -18.93 -2.33 -1.25
CA GLY A 111 -18.21 -3.14 -2.24
C GLY A 111 -16.69 -3.12 -2.07
N TYR A 112 -16.18 -2.74 -0.89
CA TYR A 112 -14.76 -2.81 -0.56
C TYR A 112 -14.28 -4.25 -0.59
N TYR A 113 -13.28 -4.52 -1.42
CA TYR A 113 -12.64 -5.82 -1.52
C TYR A 113 -11.14 -5.62 -1.47
N SER A 114 -10.42 -6.25 -0.55
CA SER A 114 -8.99 -5.97 -0.40
C SER A 114 -8.15 -7.17 0.00
N LEU A 115 -6.85 -6.99 -0.22
CA LEU A 115 -5.78 -7.92 0.11
C LEU A 115 -4.69 -7.14 0.84
N LEU A 116 -4.25 -7.65 1.99
CA LEU A 116 -3.18 -7.06 2.79
C LEU A 116 -2.02 -8.04 2.94
N PHE A 117 -0.81 -7.56 2.69
CA PHE A 117 0.41 -8.34 2.72
C PHE A 117 1.58 -7.49 3.22
N GLU A 118 2.71 -8.13 3.48
CA GLU A 118 3.94 -7.46 3.92
C GLU A 118 5.04 -7.59 2.87
N ASP A 119 5.86 -6.54 2.78
CA ASP A 119 7.15 -6.60 2.10
C ASP A 119 8.17 -7.41 2.93
N PRO A 120 9.39 -7.64 2.42
CA PRO A 120 10.41 -8.38 3.16
C PRO A 120 10.86 -7.76 4.48
N GLU A 121 10.52 -6.49 4.77
CA GLU A 121 10.86 -5.75 5.98
C GLU A 121 9.68 -5.62 6.95
N GLY A 122 8.52 -6.18 6.61
CA GLY A 122 7.28 -6.12 7.40
C GLY A 122 6.42 -4.88 7.14
N ILE A 123 6.79 -4.03 6.16
CA ILE A 123 5.99 -2.89 5.73
C ILE A 123 4.72 -3.42 5.07
N ARG A 124 3.57 -2.95 5.56
CA ARG A 124 2.28 -3.39 5.06
C ARG A 124 1.91 -2.67 3.76
N LEU A 125 1.54 -3.47 2.78
CA LEU A 125 1.03 -3.06 1.49
C LEU A 125 -0.37 -3.66 1.32
N GLU A 126 -1.29 -2.85 0.85
CA GLU A 126 -2.66 -3.26 0.57
C GLU A 126 -2.98 -2.96 -0.90
N ILE A 127 -3.79 -3.81 -1.51
CA ILE A 127 -4.54 -3.45 -2.71
C ILE A 127 -6.02 -3.56 -2.38
N ASN A 128 -6.80 -2.55 -2.76
CA ASN A 128 -8.25 -2.59 -2.63
C ASN A 128 -8.95 -2.30 -3.95
N TYR A 129 -10.15 -2.84 -4.09
CA TYR A 129 -11.14 -2.41 -5.06
C TYR A 129 -12.28 -1.74 -4.30
N VAL A 130 -12.64 -0.54 -4.74
CA VAL A 130 -13.84 0.14 -4.30
C VAL A 130 -14.57 0.65 -5.55
N PRO A 131 -15.84 0.28 -5.76
CA PRO A 131 -16.59 0.72 -6.93
C PRO A 131 -16.86 2.22 -6.89
N ALA A 132 -17.04 2.81 -8.08
CA ALA A 132 -17.40 4.21 -8.27
C ALA A 132 -16.49 5.18 -7.46
N GLN A 133 -17.09 6.18 -6.81
CA GLN A 133 -16.39 7.20 -6.04
C GLN A 133 -16.20 6.79 -4.55
N GLY A 134 -16.51 5.54 -4.18
CA GLY A 134 -16.55 5.12 -2.78
C GLY A 134 -17.47 6.02 -1.97
N TRP A 135 -17.00 6.50 -0.82
CA TRP A 135 -17.77 7.40 0.06
C TRP A 135 -18.06 8.79 -0.50
N LEU A 136 -17.41 9.20 -1.59
CA LEU A 136 -17.78 10.44 -2.28
C LEU A 136 -19.01 10.27 -3.18
N THR A 137 -19.55 9.05 -3.31
CA THR A 137 -20.82 8.80 -4.02
C THR A 137 -21.96 9.52 -3.26
N PRO A 138 -22.74 10.38 -3.93
CA PRO A 138 -23.84 11.10 -3.28
C PRO A 138 -24.84 10.16 -2.57
N GLY A 139 -25.21 10.52 -1.35
CA GLY A 139 -26.15 9.75 -0.53
C GLY A 139 -25.53 8.66 0.36
N LEU A 140 -24.21 8.47 0.31
CA LEU A 140 -23.50 7.61 1.26
C LEU A 140 -22.93 8.40 2.44
N SER A 141 -22.89 7.77 3.62
CA SER A 141 -22.20 8.29 4.80
C SER A 141 -21.45 7.17 5.52
N LEU A 142 -20.25 7.49 6.00
CA LEU A 142 -19.49 6.59 6.86
C LEU A 142 -20.23 6.43 8.21
N PRO A 143 -20.35 5.21 8.75
CA PRO A 143 -21.00 4.98 10.05
C PRO A 143 -20.05 5.32 11.21
N LEU A 144 -19.55 6.56 11.24
CA LEU A 144 -18.50 6.99 12.17
C LEU A 144 -18.95 6.97 13.64
N LYS A 145 -20.25 7.15 13.91
CA LYS A 145 -20.83 7.18 15.27
C LYS A 145 -20.65 5.88 16.06
N GLY A 146 -20.26 4.77 15.43
CA GLY A 146 -19.92 3.51 16.10
C GLY A 146 -18.43 3.28 16.31
N MET A 147 -17.56 4.19 15.86
CA MET A 147 -16.11 4.00 15.90
C MET A 147 -15.55 4.41 17.28
N PRO A 148 -14.74 3.56 17.95
CA PRO A 148 -14.17 3.90 19.24
C PRO A 148 -13.42 5.23 19.22
N GLY A 149 -13.77 6.14 20.13
CA GLY A 149 -13.17 7.48 20.22
C GLY A 149 -13.80 8.53 19.29
N PHE A 150 -14.84 8.19 18.52
CA PHE A 150 -15.58 9.17 17.73
C PHE A 150 -16.33 10.20 18.59
N ASP A 151 -16.67 9.83 19.84
CA ASP A 151 -17.31 10.72 20.82
C ASP A 151 -16.48 11.98 21.17
N TYR A 152 -15.17 12.00 20.86
CA TYR A 152 -14.29 13.14 21.09
C TYR A 152 -14.31 14.19 19.95
N TYR A 153 -15.08 13.96 18.89
CA TYR A 153 -15.23 14.87 17.76
C TYR A 153 -16.67 15.39 17.68
N PRO A 154 -17.05 16.41 18.47
CA PRO A 154 -18.37 17.02 18.35
C PRO A 154 -18.52 17.72 16.98
N GLU A 155 -19.75 17.69 16.45
CA GLU A 155 -20.16 18.25 15.16
C GLU A 155 -19.85 19.75 15.00
#